data_AF-A0A1W9V357-F1
#
_entry.id   AF-A0A1W9V357-F1
#
_cell.length_a   1.000
_cell.length_b   1.000
_cell.length_c   1.000
_cell.angle_alpha   90.00
_cell.angle_beta   90.00
_cell.angle_gamma   90.00
#
_symmetry.space_group_name_H-M   'P 1'
#
loop_
_entity.id
_entity.type
_entity.pdbx_description
1 polymer ?
#
loop_
_entity_poly.entity_id
_entity_poly.type
_entity_poly.pdbx_seq_one_letter_code
_entity_poly.pdbx_strand_id
1 'polypeptide(L)'
;MKLKTRHKILYTILLIVALFMAVCFSLYLIMGKLKKNEDLVAHSYQVVRDGTLMTSLMVDQETGMRGFLATGNEKFLEPYTRGKAELALLIDELKKSINDNPSQMELLKTIEIKAGEWDSQAASRYISIRRSIIHFDALNNQLISRIQNGIGKDKMDAIRELIDSYGTNSTARRIMGNMIDMETGLRGFLLSRQDDFLAPYETGREKLSANLNKLHNPALEAHILDWIENYAELQIRDAKEASRYSDRDVLNEKIS
;
A
#
# COMPACT_ATOMS: atom_id res chain seq x y z
N MET A 1 26.21 -73.15 -59.75
CA MET A 1 25.37 -74.05 -58.91
C MET A 1 23.90 -73.65 -59.10
N LYS A 2 23.09 -74.42 -59.86
CA LYS A 2 21.68 -74.07 -60.14
C LYS A 2 20.83 -74.30 -58.89
N LEU A 3 20.39 -73.22 -58.24
CA LEU A 3 19.49 -73.28 -57.08
C LEU A 3 18.16 -73.96 -57.47
N LYS A 4 17.75 -75.00 -56.73
CA LYS A 4 16.43 -75.65 -56.86
C LYS A 4 15.32 -74.61 -56.65
N THR A 5 14.26 -74.65 -57.46
CA THR A 5 13.13 -73.69 -57.50
C THR A 5 12.57 -73.31 -56.13
N ARG A 6 12.50 -74.27 -55.19
CA ARG A 6 12.08 -74.03 -53.79
C ARG A 6 12.90 -72.98 -53.05
N HIS A 7 14.23 -72.93 -53.25
CA HIS A 7 15.08 -71.96 -52.56
C HIS A 7 14.89 -70.54 -53.10
N LYS A 8 14.57 -70.40 -54.41
CA LYS A 8 14.31 -69.08 -55.02
C LYS A 8 13.05 -68.42 -54.46
N ILE A 9 12.01 -69.21 -54.20
CA ILE A 9 10.75 -68.74 -53.59
C ILE A 9 11.01 -68.33 -52.12
N LEU A 10 11.81 -69.10 -51.40
CA LEU A 10 12.14 -68.82 -50.00
C LEU A 10 12.94 -67.52 -49.85
N TYR A 11 13.93 -67.27 -50.72
CA TYR A 11 14.68 -66.01 -50.73
C TYR A 11 13.83 -64.79 -51.11
N THR A 12 12.90 -64.93 -52.05
CA THR A 12 12.01 -63.82 -52.43
C THR A 12 11.04 -63.46 -51.31
N ILE A 13 10.49 -64.44 -50.60
CA ILE A 13 9.65 -64.19 -49.40
C ILE A 13 10.49 -63.52 -48.30
N LEU A 14 11.70 -64.01 -48.04
CA LEU A 14 12.60 -63.44 -47.03
C LEU A 14 12.98 -61.99 -47.35
N LEU A 15 13.22 -61.69 -48.63
CA LEU A 15 13.49 -60.33 -49.11
C LEU A 15 12.29 -59.41 -48.87
N ILE A 16 11.07 -59.87 -49.18
CA ILE A 16 9.84 -59.09 -48.97
C ILE A 16 9.60 -58.84 -47.48
N VAL A 17 9.78 -59.85 -46.62
CA VAL A 17 9.65 -59.70 -45.16
C VAL A 17 10.70 -58.75 -44.60
N ALA A 18 11.95 -58.83 -45.07
CA ALA A 18 13.01 -57.93 -44.65
C ALA A 18 12.72 -56.47 -45.05
N LEU A 19 12.22 -56.25 -46.28
CA LEU A 19 11.77 -54.93 -46.74
C LEU A 19 10.60 -54.41 -45.90
N PHE A 20 9.62 -55.28 -45.58
CA PHE A 20 8.48 -54.90 -44.74
C PHE A 20 8.92 -54.52 -43.31
N MET A 21 9.83 -55.29 -42.69
CA MET A 21 10.39 -54.95 -41.39
C MET A 21 11.18 -53.64 -41.42
N ALA A 22 11.94 -53.36 -42.48
CA ALA A 22 12.65 -52.10 -42.63
C ALA A 22 11.69 -50.90 -42.72
N VAL A 23 10.56 -51.05 -43.42
CA VAL A 23 9.50 -50.02 -43.47
C VAL A 23 8.86 -49.82 -42.10
N CYS A 24 8.46 -50.89 -41.41
CA CYS A 24 7.89 -50.79 -40.06
C CYS A 24 8.86 -50.14 -39.05
N PHE A 25 10.14 -50.48 -39.11
CA PHE A 25 11.17 -49.87 -38.28
C PHE A 25 11.36 -48.38 -38.57
N SER A 26 11.37 -47.99 -39.86
CA SER A 26 11.39 -46.58 -40.28
C SER A 26 10.18 -45.81 -39.73
N LEU A 27 8.98 -46.37 -39.86
CA LEU A 27 7.74 -45.77 -39.34
C LEU A 27 7.79 -45.58 -37.81
N TYR A 28 8.32 -46.56 -37.08
CA TYR A 28 8.50 -46.47 -35.63
C TYR A 28 9.42 -45.31 -35.22
N LEU A 29 10.55 -45.14 -35.93
CA LEU A 29 11.46 -44.01 -35.70
C LEU A 29 10.80 -42.66 -36.01
N ILE A 30 10.00 -42.60 -37.08
CA ILE A 30 9.28 -41.38 -37.48
C ILE A 30 8.22 -41.01 -36.43
N MET A 31 7.45 -41.98 -35.91
CA MET A 31 6.49 -41.76 -34.82
C MET A 31 7.17 -41.22 -33.55
N GLY A 32 8.35 -41.74 -33.19
CA GLY A 32 9.12 -41.23 -32.06
C GLY A 32 9.58 -39.77 -32.24
N LYS A 33 9.90 -39.36 -33.47
CA LYS A 33 10.25 -37.96 -33.79
C LYS A 33 9.02 -37.04 -33.79
N LEU A 34 7.89 -37.51 -34.35
CA LEU A 34 6.63 -36.77 -34.35
C LEU A 34 6.16 -36.44 -32.94
N LYS A 35 6.18 -37.42 -32.03
CA LYS A 35 5.78 -37.21 -30.64
C LYS A 35 6.64 -36.17 -29.91
N LYS A 36 7.97 -36.25 -30.08
CA LYS A 36 8.90 -35.24 -29.52
C LYS A 36 8.66 -33.84 -30.09
N ASN A 37 8.33 -33.74 -31.38
CA ASN A 37 8.08 -32.45 -32.03
C ASN A 37 6.74 -31.85 -31.55
N GLU A 38 5.73 -32.69 -31.35
CA GLU A 38 4.46 -32.31 -30.74
C GLU A 38 4.65 -31.79 -29.31
N ASP A 39 5.44 -32.50 -28.49
CA ASP A 39 5.78 -32.07 -27.12
C ASP A 39 6.51 -30.71 -27.10
N LEU A 40 7.47 -30.49 -28.01
CA LEU A 40 8.20 -29.22 -28.13
C LEU A 40 7.29 -28.06 -28.55
N VAL A 41 6.39 -28.30 -29.49
CA VAL A 41 5.40 -27.31 -29.93
C VAL A 41 4.45 -26.97 -28.80
N ALA A 42 3.90 -27.98 -28.10
CA ALA A 42 3.03 -27.78 -26.95
C ALA A 42 3.72 -26.97 -25.84
N HIS A 43 4.97 -27.31 -25.53
CA HIS A 43 5.78 -26.58 -24.56
C HIS A 43 6.00 -25.11 -24.96
N SER A 44 6.32 -24.85 -26.24
CA SER A 44 6.49 -23.48 -26.73
C SER A 44 5.19 -22.66 -26.62
N TYR A 45 4.03 -23.27 -26.89
CA TYR A 45 2.75 -22.59 -26.71
C TYR A 45 2.45 -22.27 -25.24
N GLN A 46 2.83 -23.16 -24.33
CA GLN A 46 2.68 -22.94 -22.89
C GLN A 46 3.51 -21.74 -22.41
N VAL A 47 4.78 -21.68 -22.78
CA VAL A 47 5.67 -20.56 -22.40
C VAL A 47 5.15 -19.21 -22.93
N VAL A 48 4.64 -19.16 -24.16
CA VAL A 48 4.04 -17.94 -24.73
C VAL A 48 2.77 -17.51 -24.00
N ARG A 49 1.92 -18.49 -23.65
CA ARG A 49 0.70 -18.25 -22.88
C ARG A 49 1.03 -17.67 -21.50
N ASP A 50 2.02 -18.25 -20.82
CA ASP A 50 2.44 -17.82 -19.49
C ASP A 50 3.04 -16.41 -19.53
N GLY A 51 3.83 -16.07 -20.56
CA GLY A 51 4.31 -14.71 -20.77
C GLY A 51 3.19 -13.68 -21.02
N THR A 52 2.13 -14.09 -21.74
CA THR A 52 0.94 -13.26 -21.95
C THR A 52 0.19 -13.04 -20.63
N LEU A 53 0.06 -14.10 -19.82
CA LEU A 53 -0.56 -14.03 -18.50
C LEU A 53 0.23 -13.12 -17.56
N MET A 54 1.56 -13.24 -17.51
CA MET A 54 2.41 -12.32 -16.74
C MET A 54 2.13 -10.86 -17.09
N THR A 55 2.05 -10.55 -18.39
CA THR A 55 1.76 -9.19 -18.87
C THR A 55 0.39 -8.73 -18.39
N SER A 56 -0.63 -9.57 -18.51
CA SER A 56 -1.98 -9.28 -18.02
C SER A 56 -2.01 -9.00 -16.51
N LEU A 57 -1.30 -9.80 -15.71
CA LEU A 57 -1.23 -9.62 -14.26
C LEU A 57 -0.53 -8.32 -13.86
N MET A 58 0.49 -7.90 -14.61
CA MET A 58 1.14 -6.60 -14.41
C MET A 58 0.21 -5.44 -14.80
N VAL A 59 -0.57 -5.58 -15.88
CA VAL A 59 -1.57 -4.59 -16.29
C VAL A 59 -2.70 -4.48 -15.25
N ASP A 60 -3.15 -5.59 -14.68
CA ASP A 60 -4.14 -5.58 -13.59
C ASP A 60 -3.57 -4.88 -12.36
N GLN A 61 -2.29 -5.10 -12.06
CA GLN A 61 -1.60 -4.37 -10.99
C GLN A 61 -1.57 -2.87 -11.21
N GLU A 62 -1.17 -2.44 -12.40
CA GLU A 62 -1.15 -1.03 -12.75
C GLU A 62 -2.57 -0.41 -12.74
N THR A 63 -3.56 -1.14 -13.26
CA THR A 63 -4.95 -0.69 -13.32
C THR A 63 -5.52 -0.51 -11.92
N GLY A 64 -5.28 -1.47 -11.03
CA GLY A 64 -5.73 -1.40 -9.64
C GLY A 64 -5.08 -0.25 -8.87
N MET A 65 -3.75 -0.11 -9.01
CA MET A 65 -3.02 1.02 -8.47
C MET A 65 -3.60 2.35 -8.98
N ARG A 66 -3.73 2.55 -10.30
CA ARG A 66 -4.26 3.79 -10.89
C ARG A 66 -5.69 4.09 -10.42
N GLY A 67 -6.54 3.07 -10.32
CA GLY A 67 -7.90 3.21 -9.79
C GLY A 67 -7.92 3.72 -8.34
N PHE A 68 -7.03 3.18 -7.50
CA PHE A 68 -6.86 3.66 -6.12
C PHE A 68 -6.28 5.08 -6.07
N LEU A 69 -5.27 5.38 -6.88
CA LEU A 69 -4.70 6.74 -6.95
C LEU A 69 -5.75 7.78 -7.35
N ALA A 70 -6.60 7.45 -8.32
CA ALA A 70 -7.65 8.34 -8.79
C ALA A 70 -8.77 8.54 -7.74
N THR A 71 -9.21 7.47 -7.08
CA THR A 71 -10.45 7.50 -6.26
C THR A 71 -10.22 7.50 -4.75
N GLY A 72 -9.07 7.02 -4.30
CA GLY A 72 -8.79 6.74 -2.89
C GLY A 72 -9.54 5.54 -2.30
N ASN A 73 -10.29 4.79 -3.10
CA ASN A 73 -11.09 3.65 -2.62
C ASN A 73 -10.27 2.35 -2.66
N GLU A 74 -10.08 1.75 -1.48
CA GLU A 74 -9.33 0.50 -1.27
C GLU A 74 -9.78 -0.67 -2.16
N LYS A 75 -11.04 -0.72 -2.59
CA LYS A 75 -11.53 -1.79 -3.49
C LYS A 75 -10.80 -1.82 -4.82
N PHE A 76 -10.29 -0.68 -5.30
CA PHE A 76 -9.49 -0.65 -6.53
C PHE A 76 -8.12 -1.31 -6.36
N LEU A 77 -7.64 -1.56 -5.14
CA LEU A 77 -6.39 -2.31 -4.92
C LEU A 77 -6.55 -3.83 -5.02
N GLU A 78 -7.77 -4.34 -5.22
CA GLU A 78 -8.00 -5.78 -5.36
C GLU A 78 -7.24 -6.38 -6.56
N PRO A 79 -7.31 -5.82 -7.80
CA PRO A 79 -6.52 -6.32 -8.93
C PRO A 79 -5.02 -6.20 -8.71
N TYR A 80 -4.57 -5.17 -7.98
CA TYR A 80 -3.16 -5.02 -7.60
C TYR A 80 -2.68 -6.11 -6.65
N THR A 81 -3.41 -6.37 -5.58
CA THR A 81 -3.01 -7.35 -4.58
C THR A 81 -3.06 -8.78 -5.16
N ARG A 82 -4.13 -9.07 -5.92
CA ARG A 82 -4.31 -10.36 -6.59
C ARG A 82 -3.29 -10.57 -7.71
N GLY A 83 -3.12 -9.60 -8.60
CA GLY A 83 -2.17 -9.68 -9.70
C GLY A 83 -0.72 -9.88 -9.22
N LYS A 84 -0.34 -9.25 -8.10
CA LYS A 84 0.98 -9.42 -7.49
C LYS A 84 1.20 -10.85 -6.96
N ALA A 85 0.20 -11.41 -6.27
CA ALA A 85 0.28 -12.77 -5.75
C ALA A 85 0.31 -13.81 -6.87
N GLU A 86 -0.56 -13.67 -7.87
CA GLU A 86 -0.61 -14.58 -9.02
C GLU A 86 0.65 -14.50 -9.88
N LEU A 87 1.23 -13.30 -10.05
CA LEU A 87 2.48 -13.11 -10.80
C LEU A 87 3.65 -13.86 -10.14
N ALA A 88 3.75 -13.79 -8.80
CA ALA A 88 4.79 -14.49 -8.06
C ALA A 88 4.69 -16.02 -8.25
N LEU A 89 3.48 -16.57 -8.15
CA LEU A 89 3.23 -17.99 -8.38
C LEU A 89 3.60 -18.41 -9.81
N LEU A 90 3.18 -17.62 -10.80
CA LEU A 90 3.45 -17.90 -12.21
C LEU A 90 4.95 -17.86 -12.53
N ILE A 91 5.70 -16.93 -11.97
CA ILE A 91 7.16 -16.86 -12.11
C ILE A 91 7.81 -18.14 -11.56
N ASP A 92 7.37 -18.62 -10.40
CA ASP A 92 7.90 -19.84 -9.80
C ASP A 92 7.56 -21.12 -10.59
N GLU A 93 6.39 -21.15 -11.23
CA GLU A 93 6.02 -22.23 -12.16
C GLU A 93 6.87 -22.18 -13.43
N LEU A 94 7.04 -21.00 -14.02
CA LEU A 94 7.87 -20.80 -15.22
C LEU A 94 9.33 -21.19 -14.98
N LYS A 95 9.91 -20.86 -13.82
CA LYS A 95 11.27 -21.29 -13.43
C LYS A 95 11.44 -22.82 -13.50
N LYS A 96 10.39 -23.59 -13.15
CA LYS A 96 10.42 -25.05 -13.23
C LYS A 96 10.30 -25.55 -14.68
N SER A 97 9.46 -24.89 -15.47
CA SER A 97 9.16 -25.27 -16.85
C SER A 97 10.33 -25.02 -17.80
N ILE A 98 11.09 -23.93 -17.63
CA ILE A 98 12.16 -23.51 -18.55
C ILE A 98 13.58 -23.88 -18.06
N ASN A 99 13.69 -24.85 -17.16
CA ASN A 99 14.95 -25.16 -16.46
C ASN A 99 16.08 -25.63 -17.41
N ASP A 100 15.72 -26.14 -18.58
CA ASP A 100 16.60 -26.66 -19.62
C ASP A 100 16.96 -25.59 -20.67
N ASN A 101 16.43 -24.37 -20.53
CA ASN A 101 16.69 -23.23 -21.39
C ASN A 101 17.30 -22.05 -20.61
N PRO A 102 18.65 -21.97 -20.50
CA PRO A 102 19.33 -20.92 -19.76
C PRO A 102 18.97 -19.50 -20.21
N SER A 103 18.74 -19.30 -21.51
CA SER A 103 18.40 -17.97 -22.06
C SER A 103 17.01 -17.49 -21.60
N GLN A 104 16.02 -18.38 -21.53
CA GLN A 104 14.69 -18.04 -21.03
C GLN A 104 14.70 -17.83 -19.51
N MET A 105 15.50 -18.61 -18.78
CA MET A 105 15.70 -18.43 -17.35
C MET A 105 16.30 -17.07 -17.00
N GLU A 106 17.30 -16.60 -17.76
CA GLU A 106 17.90 -15.28 -17.59
C GLU A 106 16.90 -14.14 -17.86
N LEU A 107 16.12 -14.27 -18.94
CA LEU A 107 15.06 -13.31 -19.26
C LEU A 107 14.00 -13.25 -18.16
N LEU A 108 13.54 -14.41 -17.67
CA LEU A 108 12.54 -14.48 -16.60
C LEU A 108 13.04 -13.80 -15.32
N LYS A 109 14.30 -14.05 -14.92
CA LYS A 109 14.92 -13.37 -13.77
C LYS A 109 14.97 -11.85 -13.96
N THR A 110 15.29 -11.39 -15.17
CA THR A 110 15.29 -9.96 -15.48
C THR A 110 13.90 -9.36 -15.33
N ILE A 111 12.86 -10.06 -15.81
CA ILE A 111 11.47 -9.61 -15.67
C ILE A 111 11.05 -9.58 -14.19
N GLU A 112 11.38 -10.61 -13.42
CA GLU A 112 11.12 -10.69 -11.97
C GLU A 112 11.74 -9.50 -11.22
N ILE A 113 13.01 -9.20 -11.51
CA ILE A 113 13.70 -8.03 -10.93
C ILE A 113 12.98 -6.74 -11.32
N LYS A 114 12.66 -6.55 -12.60
CA LYS A 114 12.01 -5.31 -13.08
C LYS A 114 10.60 -5.13 -12.52
N ALA A 115 9.84 -6.21 -12.38
CA ALA A 115 8.52 -6.18 -11.75
C ALA A 115 8.62 -5.82 -10.26
N GLY A 116 9.60 -6.39 -9.54
CA GLY A 116 9.87 -6.06 -8.13
C GLY A 116 10.35 -4.61 -7.93
N GLU A 117 11.21 -4.11 -8.83
CA GLU A 117 11.65 -2.71 -8.83
C GLU A 117 10.47 -1.75 -9.06
N TRP A 118 9.62 -2.01 -10.07
CA TRP A 118 8.42 -1.22 -10.32
C TRP A 118 7.48 -1.21 -9.12
N ASP A 119 7.26 -2.37 -8.50
CA ASP A 119 6.39 -2.48 -7.34
C ASP A 119 6.92 -1.69 -6.13
N SER A 120 8.20 -1.87 -5.79
CA SER A 120 8.80 -1.26 -4.60
C SER A 120 9.08 0.24 -4.77
N GLN A 121 9.52 0.68 -5.95
CA GLN A 121 9.95 2.06 -6.19
C GLN A 121 8.79 2.95 -6.67
N ALA A 122 7.79 2.38 -7.35
CA ALA A 122 6.64 3.13 -7.86
C ALA A 122 5.34 2.71 -7.19
N ALA A 123 4.84 1.51 -7.43
CA ALA A 123 3.44 1.18 -7.10
C ALA A 123 3.12 1.26 -5.61
N SER A 124 3.87 0.54 -4.79
CA SER A 124 3.72 0.53 -3.32
C SER A 124 3.93 1.92 -2.73
N ARG A 125 4.87 2.70 -3.29
CA ARG A 125 5.19 4.05 -2.84
C ARG A 125 4.08 5.04 -3.17
N TYR A 126 3.50 5.01 -4.36
CA TYR A 126 2.36 5.88 -4.68
C TYR A 126 1.12 5.51 -3.88
N ILE A 127 0.86 4.23 -3.66
CA ILE A 127 -0.25 3.77 -2.81
C ILE A 127 -0.08 4.28 -1.38
N SER A 128 1.13 4.18 -0.81
CA SER A 128 1.37 4.65 0.55
C SER A 128 1.19 6.16 0.69
N ILE A 129 1.74 6.95 -0.24
CA ILE A 129 1.57 8.41 -0.28
C ILE A 129 0.08 8.77 -0.38
N ARG A 130 -0.66 8.11 -1.30
CA ARG A 130 -2.08 8.39 -1.46
C ARG A 130 -2.90 8.05 -0.21
N ARG A 131 -2.59 6.95 0.49
CA ARG A 131 -3.21 6.61 1.78
C ARG A 131 -2.92 7.69 2.83
N SER A 132 -1.68 8.15 2.95
CA SER A 132 -1.30 9.24 3.87
C SER A 132 -2.12 10.50 3.64
N ILE A 133 -2.29 10.93 2.37
CA ILE A 133 -3.10 12.10 2.01
C ILE A 133 -4.56 11.92 2.43
N ILE A 134 -5.17 10.76 2.15
CA ILE A 134 -6.58 10.50 2.51
C ILE A 134 -6.78 10.54 4.02
N HIS A 135 -5.87 9.94 4.78
CA HIS A 135 -5.90 9.98 6.25
C HIS A 135 -5.74 11.41 6.77
N PHE A 136 -4.81 12.18 6.20
CA PHE A 136 -4.60 13.58 6.52
C PHE A 136 -5.87 14.41 6.28
N ASP A 137 -6.50 14.29 5.11
CA ASP A 137 -7.72 15.02 4.76
C ASP A 137 -8.88 14.66 5.71
N ALA A 138 -9.05 13.39 6.04
CA ALA A 138 -10.08 12.93 6.97
C ALA A 138 -9.89 13.56 8.37
N LEU A 139 -8.66 13.56 8.88
CA LEU A 139 -8.31 14.12 10.19
C LEU A 139 -8.47 15.64 10.21
N ASN A 140 -8.08 16.33 9.14
CA ASN A 140 -8.30 17.77 8.97
C ASN A 140 -9.79 18.13 8.99
N ASN A 141 -10.61 17.39 8.26
CA ASN A 141 -12.06 17.63 8.21
C ASN A 141 -12.72 17.41 9.59
N GLN A 142 -12.28 16.40 10.34
CA GLN A 142 -12.73 16.18 11.71
C GLN A 142 -12.34 17.35 12.63
N LEU A 143 -11.12 17.85 12.50
CA LEU A 143 -10.65 18.99 13.30
C LEU A 143 -11.45 20.26 12.98
N ILE A 144 -11.63 20.58 11.70
CA ILE A 144 -12.42 21.75 11.26
C ILE A 144 -13.86 21.65 11.77
N SER A 145 -14.47 20.46 11.69
CA SER A 145 -15.81 20.21 12.21
C SER A 145 -15.90 20.46 13.72
N ARG A 146 -14.92 20.00 14.51
CA ARG A 146 -14.88 20.27 15.96
C ARG A 146 -14.79 21.77 16.28
N ILE A 147 -14.02 22.52 15.49
CA ILE A 147 -13.92 23.98 15.62
C ILE A 147 -15.24 24.66 15.26
N GLN A 148 -15.85 24.27 14.14
CA GLN A 148 -17.11 24.85 13.64
C GLN A 148 -18.31 24.55 14.55
N ASN A 149 -18.36 23.36 15.14
CA ASN A 149 -19.43 22.93 16.04
C ASN A 149 -19.35 23.58 17.43
N GLY A 150 -18.42 24.49 17.68
CA GLY A 150 -18.41 25.31 18.89
C GLY A 150 -17.97 24.61 20.17
N ILE A 151 -17.52 23.35 20.15
CA ILE A 151 -17.19 22.57 21.35
C ILE A 151 -16.20 23.32 22.28
N GLY A 152 -15.17 23.94 21.71
CA GLY A 152 -14.21 24.73 22.48
C GLY A 152 -14.81 26.02 23.04
N LYS A 153 -15.71 26.65 22.29
CA LYS A 153 -16.43 27.84 22.71
C LYS A 153 -17.38 27.50 23.86
N ASP A 154 -18.14 26.42 23.78
CA ASP A 154 -19.08 25.99 24.82
C ASP A 154 -18.35 25.68 26.13
N LYS A 155 -17.21 24.97 26.07
CA LYS A 155 -16.37 24.72 27.24
C LYS A 155 -15.80 26.01 27.83
N MET A 156 -15.35 26.95 26.99
CA MET A 156 -14.85 28.25 27.45
C MET A 156 -15.94 29.14 28.04
N ASP A 157 -17.16 29.09 27.49
CA ASP A 157 -18.31 29.83 27.99
C ASP A 157 -18.75 29.30 29.37
N ALA A 158 -18.76 27.97 29.57
CA ALA A 158 -19.00 27.38 30.89
C ALA A 158 -17.96 27.83 31.95
N ILE A 159 -16.69 27.94 31.55
CA ILE A 159 -15.61 28.41 32.43
C ILE A 159 -15.80 29.91 32.75
N ARG A 160 -16.18 30.72 31.75
CA ARG A 160 -16.50 32.16 31.96
C ARG A 160 -17.63 32.33 32.97
N GLU A 161 -18.72 31.59 32.81
CA GLU A 161 -19.86 31.63 33.74
C GLU A 161 -19.46 31.28 35.18
N LEU A 162 -18.65 30.24 35.36
CA LEU A 162 -18.15 29.86 36.68
C LEU A 162 -17.25 30.94 37.29
N ILE A 163 -16.37 31.55 36.50
CA ILE A 163 -15.50 32.64 36.95
C ILE A 163 -16.32 33.87 37.35
N ASP A 164 -17.34 34.22 36.58
CA ASP A 164 -18.22 35.35 36.87
C ASP A 164 -19.04 35.11 38.15
N SER A 165 -19.52 33.88 38.36
CA SER A 165 -20.21 33.47 39.60
C SER A 165 -19.31 33.53 40.84
N TYR A 166 -17.99 33.42 40.66
CA TYR A 166 -16.99 33.43 41.72
C TYR A 166 -16.62 34.85 42.21
N GLY A 167 -17.21 35.90 41.61
CA GLY A 167 -17.04 37.30 42.01
C GLY A 167 -15.74 37.95 41.50
N THR A 168 -15.41 39.15 42.00
CA THR A 168 -14.33 40.02 41.49
C THR A 168 -12.90 39.56 41.82
N ASN A 169 -12.62 38.25 41.76
CA ASN A 169 -11.33 37.67 42.08
C ASN A 169 -10.29 37.95 40.97
N SER A 170 -9.19 38.62 41.33
CA SER A 170 -8.09 38.94 40.40
C SER A 170 -7.36 37.68 39.91
N THR A 171 -7.34 36.62 40.71
CA THR A 171 -6.77 35.31 40.33
C THR A 171 -7.61 34.66 39.25
N ALA A 172 -8.94 34.64 39.41
CA ALA A 172 -9.85 34.04 38.43
C ALA A 172 -9.80 34.79 37.08
N ARG A 173 -9.75 36.13 37.11
CA ARG A 173 -9.55 36.95 35.90
C ARG A 173 -8.22 36.67 35.20
N ARG A 174 -7.13 36.50 35.95
CA ARG A 174 -5.82 36.15 35.38
C ARG A 174 -5.82 34.76 34.75
N ILE A 175 -6.50 33.81 35.38
CA ILE A 175 -6.68 32.45 34.82
C ILE A 175 -7.47 32.52 33.52
N MET A 176 -8.57 33.29 33.48
CA MET A 176 -9.32 33.50 32.25
C MET A 176 -8.44 34.11 31.13
N GLY A 177 -7.63 35.11 31.45
CA GLY A 177 -6.67 35.70 30.51
C GLY A 177 -5.70 34.67 29.94
N ASN A 178 -5.08 33.85 30.81
CA ASN A 178 -4.20 32.76 30.37
C ASN A 178 -4.95 31.76 29.48
N MET A 179 -6.21 31.42 29.79
CA MET A 179 -6.99 30.50 28.97
C MET A 179 -7.36 31.08 27.60
N ILE A 180 -7.57 32.39 27.48
CA ILE A 180 -7.79 33.07 26.19
C ILE A 180 -6.50 33.03 25.36
N ASP A 181 -5.35 33.29 25.98
CA ASP A 181 -4.05 33.16 25.31
C ASP A 181 -3.84 31.72 24.82
N MET A 182 -4.23 30.74 25.65
CA MET A 182 -4.21 29.33 25.27
C MET A 182 -5.13 29.01 24.10
N GLU A 183 -6.38 29.46 24.14
CA GLU A 183 -7.32 29.26 23.03
C GLU A 183 -6.80 29.90 21.73
N THR A 184 -6.18 31.07 21.84
CA THR A 184 -5.60 31.80 20.70
C THR A 184 -4.43 31.04 20.10
N GLY A 185 -3.48 30.57 20.92
CA GLY A 185 -2.35 29.77 20.46
C GLY A 185 -2.79 28.43 19.85
N LEU A 186 -3.75 27.76 20.50
CA LEU A 186 -4.36 26.54 19.99
C LEU A 186 -4.96 26.79 18.61
N ARG A 187 -5.85 27.78 18.45
CA ARG A 187 -6.47 28.10 17.16
C ARG A 187 -5.43 28.44 16.09
N GLY A 188 -4.41 29.23 16.43
CA GLY A 188 -3.31 29.56 15.54
C GLY A 188 -2.63 28.30 15.01
N PHE A 189 -2.24 27.39 15.91
CA PHE A 189 -1.62 26.12 15.55
C PHE A 189 -2.54 25.21 14.72
N LEU A 190 -3.82 25.10 15.08
CA LEU A 190 -4.76 24.25 14.36
C LEU A 190 -5.01 24.74 12.93
N LEU A 191 -4.95 26.05 12.71
CA LEU A 191 -5.11 26.67 11.39
C LEU A 191 -3.82 26.66 10.56
N SER A 192 -2.66 26.92 11.18
CA SER A 192 -1.38 27.10 10.48
C SER A 192 -0.51 25.85 10.43
N ARG A 193 -0.73 24.90 11.35
CA ARG A 193 0.11 23.71 11.62
C ARG A 193 1.56 24.01 12.02
N GLN A 194 1.87 25.25 12.38
CA GLN A 194 3.21 25.67 12.78
C GLN A 194 3.33 25.69 14.31
N ASP A 195 4.28 24.92 14.85
CA ASP A 195 4.50 24.80 16.29
C ASP A 195 4.77 26.16 16.96
N ASP A 196 5.30 27.15 16.24
CA ASP A 196 5.50 28.52 16.74
C ASP A 196 4.21 29.18 17.26
N PHE A 197 3.05 28.82 16.69
CA PHE A 197 1.76 29.34 17.16
C PHE A 197 1.31 28.72 18.49
N LEU A 198 1.96 27.65 18.99
CA LEU A 198 1.68 27.10 20.31
C LEU A 198 2.31 27.91 21.45
N ALA A 199 3.20 28.86 21.18
CA ALA A 199 3.87 29.64 22.23
C ALA A 199 2.90 30.33 23.23
N PRO A 200 1.77 30.96 22.80
CA PRO A 200 0.77 31.49 23.73
C PRO A 200 0.08 30.39 24.56
N TYR A 201 -0.13 29.22 23.98
CA TYR A 201 -0.71 28.05 24.66
C TYR A 201 0.21 27.50 25.74
N GLU A 202 1.48 27.28 25.42
CA GLU A 202 2.45 26.78 26.38
C GLU A 202 2.67 27.76 27.54
N THR A 203 2.79 29.05 27.22
CA THR A 203 2.95 30.13 28.20
C THR A 203 1.72 30.23 29.13
N GLY A 204 0.51 30.19 28.56
CA GLY A 204 -0.72 30.25 29.32
C GLY A 204 -0.88 29.04 30.23
N ARG A 205 -0.54 27.84 29.76
CA ARG A 205 -0.58 26.58 30.52
C ARG A 205 0.34 26.62 31.72
N GLU A 206 1.59 27.08 31.54
CA GLU A 206 2.57 27.20 32.63
C GLU A 206 2.12 28.21 33.69
N LYS A 207 1.63 29.38 33.28
CA LYS A 207 1.11 30.39 34.20
C LYS A 207 -0.15 29.91 34.95
N LEU A 208 -0.96 29.09 34.29
CA LEU A 208 -2.19 28.53 34.85
C LEU A 208 -1.87 27.45 35.90
N SER A 209 -0.97 26.51 35.59
CA SER A 209 -0.58 25.45 36.54
C SER A 209 0.04 26.00 37.83
N ALA A 210 0.80 27.10 37.74
CA ALA A 210 1.38 27.78 38.90
C ALA A 210 0.35 28.48 39.83
N ASN A 211 -0.90 28.63 39.38
CA ASN A 211 -1.93 29.39 40.09
C ASN A 211 -3.25 28.63 40.30
N LEU A 212 -3.39 27.42 39.73
CA LEU A 212 -4.62 26.63 39.77
C LEU A 212 -5.02 26.29 41.21
N ASN A 213 -4.06 25.84 42.02
CA ASN A 213 -4.25 25.52 43.44
C ASN A 213 -4.65 26.72 44.31
N LYS A 214 -4.50 27.97 43.84
CA LYS A 214 -4.89 29.19 44.56
C LYS A 214 -6.36 29.56 44.38
N LEU A 215 -7.07 28.90 43.46
CA LEU A 215 -8.48 29.17 43.19
C LEU A 215 -9.38 28.79 44.36
N HIS A 216 -9.03 27.77 45.15
CA HIS A 216 -9.90 27.19 46.19
C HIS A 216 -11.32 26.85 45.69
N ASN A 217 -11.45 26.49 44.41
CA ASN A 217 -12.71 26.14 43.76
C ASN A 217 -12.53 24.86 42.92
N PRO A 218 -12.81 23.67 43.50
CA PRO A 218 -12.60 22.39 42.83
C PRO A 218 -13.42 22.20 41.55
N ALA A 219 -14.62 22.81 41.48
CA ALA A 219 -15.47 22.72 40.29
C ALA A 219 -14.83 23.47 39.11
N LEU A 220 -14.40 24.72 39.34
CA LEU A 220 -13.73 25.51 38.32
C LEU A 220 -12.41 24.86 37.89
N GLU A 221 -11.63 24.34 38.84
CA GLU A 221 -10.40 23.58 38.54
C GLU A 221 -10.67 22.37 37.65
N ALA A 222 -11.71 21.57 37.94
CA ALA A 222 -12.08 20.42 37.13
C ALA A 222 -12.46 20.81 35.68
N HIS A 223 -13.24 21.88 35.50
CA HIS A 223 -13.60 22.36 34.16
C HIS A 223 -12.40 22.86 33.36
N ILE A 224 -11.46 23.54 34.02
CA ILE A 224 -10.22 24.00 33.39
C ILE A 224 -9.36 22.81 32.95
N LEU A 225 -9.16 21.83 33.83
CA LEU A 225 -8.39 20.63 33.52
C LEU A 225 -9.02 19.83 32.39
N ASP A 226 -10.35 19.69 32.38
CA ASP A 226 -11.08 19.04 31.28
C ASP A 226 -10.87 19.75 29.93
N TRP A 227 -10.90 21.09 29.91
CA TRP A 227 -10.63 21.85 28.68
C TRP A 227 -9.19 21.65 28.19
N ILE A 228 -8.22 21.54 29.09
CA ILE A 228 -6.81 21.31 28.73
C ILE A 228 -6.63 19.87 28.23
N GLU A 229 -6.91 18.89 29.07
CA GLU A 229 -6.53 17.50 28.86
C GLU A 229 -7.42 16.80 27.82
N ASN A 230 -8.73 17.04 27.88
CA ASN A 230 -9.71 16.31 27.07
C ASN A 230 -10.17 17.07 25.82
N TYR A 231 -9.72 18.33 25.65
CA TYR A 231 -10.04 19.12 24.46
C TYR A 231 -8.79 19.67 23.78
N ALA A 232 -8.02 20.54 24.42
CA ALA A 232 -6.92 21.24 23.77
C ALA A 232 -5.74 20.30 23.42
N GLU A 233 -5.26 19.51 24.38
CA GLU A 233 -4.16 18.56 24.16
C GLU A 233 -4.53 17.46 23.16
N LEU A 234 -5.79 17.02 23.16
CA LEU A 234 -6.29 16.07 22.17
C LEU A 234 -6.21 16.67 20.77
N GLN A 235 -6.66 17.91 20.58
CA GLN A 235 -6.58 18.58 19.28
C GLN A 235 -5.14 18.85 18.84
N ILE A 236 -4.24 19.21 19.77
CA ILE A 236 -2.82 19.40 19.45
C ILE A 236 -2.19 18.09 18.99
N ARG A 237 -2.52 16.98 19.66
CA ARG A 237 -2.04 15.65 19.30
C ARG A 237 -2.56 15.21 17.93
N ASP A 238 -3.87 15.27 17.72
CA ASP A 238 -4.54 14.92 16.47
C ASP A 238 -3.94 15.76 15.32
N ALA A 239 -3.71 17.05 15.57
CA ALA A 239 -3.06 17.96 14.64
C ALA A 239 -1.61 17.59 14.28
N LYS A 240 -0.78 17.26 15.27
CA LYS A 240 0.62 16.85 15.04
C LYS A 240 0.69 15.50 14.33
N GLU A 241 -0.22 14.59 14.65
CA GLU A 241 -0.35 13.32 13.96
C GLU A 241 -0.69 13.53 12.48
N ALA A 242 -1.64 14.43 12.17
CA ALA A 242 -1.94 14.85 10.81
C ALA A 242 -0.69 15.36 10.06
N SER A 243 0.06 16.30 10.65
CA SER A 243 1.25 16.88 10.02
C SER A 243 2.36 15.85 9.74
N ARG A 244 2.49 14.80 10.57
CA ARG A 244 3.47 13.73 10.33
C ARG A 244 3.21 12.95 9.04
N TYR A 245 1.96 12.85 8.62
CA TYR A 245 1.62 12.25 7.33
C TYR A 245 2.01 13.16 6.17
N SER A 246 1.86 14.48 6.31
CA SER A 246 2.29 15.48 5.32
C SER A 246 3.82 15.51 5.15
N ASP A 247 4.61 15.47 6.22
CA ASP A 247 6.08 15.57 6.15
C ASP A 247 6.77 14.29 5.64
N ARG A 248 6.19 13.11 5.93
CA ARG A 248 6.71 11.83 5.40
C ARG A 248 6.58 11.73 3.88
N ASP A 249 5.64 12.47 3.29
CA ASP A 249 5.45 12.53 1.84
C ASP A 249 6.45 13.51 1.18
N VAL A 250 6.79 14.63 1.82
CA VAL A 250 7.80 15.61 1.33
C VAL A 250 9.23 15.06 1.42
N LEU A 251 9.56 14.28 2.45
CA LEU A 251 10.87 13.62 2.57
C LEU A 251 11.11 12.59 1.47
N ASN A 252 10.04 11.95 0.99
CA ASN A 252 10.14 10.98 -0.09
C ASN A 252 10.30 11.66 -1.46
N GLU A 253 9.68 12.82 -1.70
CA GLU A 253 9.80 13.58 -2.95
C GLU A 253 11.25 14.05 -3.24
N LYS A 254 12.11 14.13 -2.22
CA LYS A 254 13.56 14.41 -2.38
C LYS A 254 14.43 13.20 -2.71
N ILE A 255 13.85 12.01 -2.83
CA ILE A 255 14.57 10.76 -3.18
C ILE A 255 14.25 10.33 -4.63
N SER A 256 13.64 11.21 -5.45
CA SER A 256 13.60 11.04 -6.92
C SER A 256 14.85 11.61 -7.57
#